data_AF-A0A369QR34-F1
#
_entry.id   AF-A0A369QR34-F1
#
_cell.length_a   1.000
_cell.length_b   1.000
_cell.length_c   1.000
_cell.angle_alpha   90.00
_cell.angle_beta   90.00
_cell.angle_gamma   90.00
#
_symmetry.space_group_name_H-M   'P 1'
#
loop_
_entity.id
_entity.type
_entity.pdbx_description
1 polymer ?
#
loop_
_entity_poly.entity_id
_entity_poly.type
_entity_poly.pdbx_seq_one_letter_code
_entity_poly.pdbx_strand_id
1 'polypeptide(L)'
;MQHLAPARARFRQLAESGPDPRVADLWDWENGVLKTDRFEDYLGYASSGEEVYARFLALIWFRSNHYGFDLATAIDRLDYECRMLIVTHILAPIRP
;
A
#
# COMPACT_ATOMS: atom_id res chain seq x y z
N MET A 1 22.94 11.29 1.48
CA MET A 1 22.06 10.20 1.01
C MET A 1 21.41 9.56 2.23
N GLN A 2 20.17 9.94 2.53
CA GLN A 2 19.46 9.39 3.69
C GLN A 2 19.14 7.92 3.42
N HIS A 3 19.68 7.03 4.24
CA HIS A 3 19.34 5.62 4.27
C HIS A 3 17.87 5.55 4.71
N LEU A 4 16.95 5.16 3.81
CA LEU A 4 15.60 4.80 4.22
C LEU A 4 15.73 3.78 5.35
N ALA A 5 15.13 4.03 6.52
CA ALA A 5 15.11 3.03 7.58
C ALA A 5 14.65 1.69 6.97
N PRO A 6 15.21 0.53 7.34
CA PRO A 6 14.94 -0.75 6.67
C PRO A 6 13.46 -1.11 6.53
N ALA A 7 12.58 -0.58 7.38
CA ALA A 7 11.14 -0.73 7.26
C ALA A 7 10.53 0.07 6.10
N ARG A 8 11.02 1.30 5.85
CA ARG A 8 10.52 2.17 4.80
C ARG A 8 10.94 1.71 3.40
N ALA A 9 12.14 1.12 3.29
CA ALA A 9 12.58 0.44 2.06
C ALA A 9 11.71 -0.79 1.75
N ARG A 10 11.40 -1.61 2.76
CA ARG A 10 10.49 -2.76 2.60
C ARG A 10 9.06 -2.33 2.25
N PHE A 11 8.57 -1.24 2.85
CA PHE A 11 7.26 -0.70 2.52
C PHE A 11 7.21 -0.18 1.08
N ARG A 12 8.25 0.53 0.63
CA ARG A 12 8.36 0.96 -0.76
C ARG A 12 8.36 -0.24 -1.72
N GLN A 13 9.15 -1.27 -1.43
CA GLN A 13 9.15 -2.49 -2.24
C GLN A 13 7.77 -3.15 -2.27
N LEU A 14 7.05 -3.19 -1.15
CA LEU A 14 5.68 -3.71 -1.09
C LEU A 14 4.73 -2.88 -1.97
N ALA A 15 4.83 -1.55 -1.93
CA ALA A 15 4.01 -0.67 -2.77
C ALA A 15 4.29 -0.88 -4.27
N GLU A 16 5.56 -1.05 -4.65
CA GLU A 16 5.99 -1.29 -6.04
C GLU A 16 5.61 -2.70 -6.55
N SER A 17 5.37 -3.66 -5.65
CA SER A 17 5.04 -5.05 -6.00
C SER A 17 3.55 -5.29 -6.24
N GLY A 18 2.70 -4.28 -6.01
CA GLY A 18 1.26 -4.39 -6.19
C GLY A 18 0.80 -4.45 -7.64
N PRO A 19 -0.53 -4.46 -7.86
CA PRO A 19 -1.11 -4.53 -9.21
C PRO A 19 -0.81 -3.26 -10.05
N ASP A 20 -0.57 -2.12 -9.41
CA ASP A 20 -0.07 -0.91 -10.05
C ASP A 20 1.17 -0.37 -9.32
N PRO A 21 2.38 -0.56 -9.88
CA PRO A 21 3.61 -0.05 -9.29
C PRO A 21 3.63 1.48 -9.10
N ARG A 22 2.84 2.23 -9.88
CA ARG A 22 2.76 3.71 -9.79
C ARG A 22 2.09 4.16 -8.50
N VAL A 23 1.37 3.28 -7.79
CA VAL A 23 0.82 3.58 -6.47
C VAL A 23 1.93 4.01 -5.49
N ALA A 24 3.16 3.51 -5.67
CA ALA A 24 4.31 3.90 -4.86
C ALA A 24 4.67 5.39 -4.96
N ASP A 25 4.34 6.06 -6.07
CA ASP A 25 4.63 7.49 -6.28
C ASP A 25 3.74 8.43 -5.44
N LEU A 26 2.68 7.87 -4.83
CA LEU A 26 1.79 8.57 -3.92
C LEU A 26 2.48 8.87 -2.58
N TRP A 27 3.54 8.13 -2.22
CA TRP A 27 4.35 8.43 -1.05
C TRP A 27 5.49 9.40 -1.40
N ASP A 28 5.66 10.43 -0.59
CA ASP A 28 6.86 11.25 -0.55
C ASP A 28 7.90 10.56 0.34
N TRP A 29 8.81 9.84 -0.33
CA TRP A 29 9.87 9.07 0.29
C TRP A 29 10.92 9.92 1.03
N GLU A 30 11.08 11.18 0.64
CA GLU A 30 11.99 12.11 1.31
C GLU A 30 11.33 12.63 2.60
N ASN A 31 10.11 13.13 2.50
CA ASN A 31 9.47 13.85 3.62
C ASN A 31 8.72 12.97 4.63
N GLY A 32 8.43 11.71 4.33
CA GLY A 32 7.72 10.87 5.32
C GLY A 32 6.21 10.93 5.22
N VAL A 33 5.66 11.26 4.06
CA VAL A 33 4.22 11.55 3.95
C VAL A 33 3.56 10.84 2.79
N LEU A 34 2.28 10.51 2.96
CA LEU A 34 1.39 10.17 1.85
C LEU A 34 0.84 11.47 1.26
N LYS A 35 0.87 11.62 -0.07
CA LYS A 35 0.23 12.73 -0.79
C LYS A 35 -1.28 12.46 -0.84
N THR A 36 -1.98 12.78 0.24
CA THR A 36 -3.41 12.42 0.45
C THR A 36 -4.32 12.83 -0.70
N ASP A 37 -4.17 14.04 -1.23
CA ASP A 37 -4.99 14.52 -2.35
C ASP A 37 -4.85 13.63 -3.58
N ARG A 38 -3.60 13.28 -3.92
CA ARG A 38 -3.30 12.37 -5.05
C ARG A 38 -3.74 10.95 -4.77
N PHE A 39 -3.70 10.53 -3.52
CA PHE A 39 -4.16 9.22 -3.11
C PHE A 39 -5.68 9.09 -3.27
N GLU A 40 -6.43 10.11 -2.87
CA GLU A 40 -7.88 10.16 -3.04
C GLU A 40 -8.28 10.25 -4.50
N ASP A 41 -7.59 11.06 -5.31
CA ASP A 41 -7.77 11.08 -6.77
C ASP A 41 -7.51 9.69 -7.38
N TYR A 42 -6.42 9.02 -6.96
CA TYR A 42 -6.08 7.66 -7.40
C TYR A 42 -7.20 6.66 -7.12
N LEU A 43 -7.77 6.68 -5.91
CA LEU A 43 -8.89 5.80 -5.57
C LEU A 43 -10.12 6.03 -6.47
N GLY A 44 -10.28 7.24 -7.02
CA GLY A 44 -11.40 7.58 -7.91
C GLY A 44 -11.31 6.98 -9.31
N TYR A 45 -10.11 6.66 -9.81
CA TYR A 45 -9.93 6.10 -11.16
C TYR A 45 -9.25 4.72 -11.19
N ALA A 46 -8.71 4.24 -10.06
CA ALA A 46 -8.12 2.92 -9.94
C ALA A 46 -9.14 1.81 -10.24
N SER A 47 -8.66 0.70 -10.80
CA SER A 47 -9.42 -0.52 -10.87
C SER A 47 -9.73 -1.06 -9.47
N SER A 48 -10.73 -1.95 -9.38
CA SER A 48 -11.17 -2.49 -8.09
C SER A 48 -10.09 -3.23 -7.28
N GLY A 49 -9.10 -3.85 -7.94
CA GLY A 49 -7.97 -4.50 -7.28
C GLY A 49 -6.90 -3.50 -6.82
N GLU A 50 -6.56 -2.55 -7.69
CA GLU A 50 -5.66 -1.43 -7.38
C GLU A 50 -6.15 -0.60 -6.19
N GLU A 51 -7.44 -0.26 -6.18
CA GLU A 51 -8.09 0.47 -5.09
C GLU A 51 -7.94 -0.27 -3.76
N VAL A 52 -8.23 -1.58 -3.74
CA VAL A 52 -8.15 -2.39 -2.52
C VAL A 52 -6.70 -2.53 -2.04
N TYR A 53 -5.75 -2.70 -2.95
CA TYR A 53 -4.34 -2.77 -2.61
C TYR A 53 -3.81 -1.42 -2.09
N ALA A 54 -4.24 -0.30 -2.67
CA ALA A 54 -3.89 1.03 -2.19
C ALA A 54 -4.42 1.28 -0.76
N ARG A 55 -5.66 0.87 -0.46
CA ARG A 55 -6.22 0.93 0.90
C ARG A 55 -5.44 0.06 1.89
N PHE A 56 -4.96 -1.11 1.46
CA PHE A 56 -4.06 -1.95 2.26
C PHE A 56 -2.75 -1.23 2.60
N LEU A 57 -2.10 -0.61 1.61
CA LEU A 57 -0.88 0.16 1.82
C LEU A 57 -1.12 1.33 2.79
N ALA A 58 -2.26 2.03 2.67
CA ALA A 58 -2.63 3.11 3.58
C ALA A 58 -2.88 2.61 5.01
N LEU A 59 -3.50 1.44 5.19
CA LEU A 59 -3.65 0.79 6.51
C LEU A 59 -2.30 0.57 7.18
N ILE A 60 -1.31 0.04 6.45
CA ILE A 60 0.05 -0.17 6.97
C ILE A 60 0.68 1.16 7.36
N TRP A 61 0.59 2.14 6.46
CA TRP A 61 1.24 3.44 6.60
C TRP A 61 0.72 4.23 7.80
N PHE A 62 -0.61 4.37 7.93
CA PHE A 62 -1.21 5.12 9.04
C PHE A 62 -1.40 4.29 10.31
N ARG A 63 -1.19 2.97 10.23
CA ARG A 63 -1.52 2.02 11.30
C ARG A 63 -2.96 2.15 11.79
N SER A 64 -3.85 2.60 10.92
CA SER A 64 -5.28 2.81 11.19
C SER A 64 -6.07 2.56 9.91
N ASN A 65 -7.31 2.06 10.04
CA ASN A 65 -8.13 1.72 8.89
C ASN A 65 -8.91 2.93 8.33
N HIS A 66 -8.24 4.07 8.18
CA HIS A 66 -8.88 5.33 7.78
C HIS A 66 -9.53 5.25 6.39
N TYR A 67 -8.91 4.54 5.45
CA TYR A 67 -9.39 4.37 4.08
C TYR A 67 -10.24 3.10 3.86
N GLY A 68 -10.64 2.41 4.93
CA GLY A 68 -11.59 1.29 4.85
C GLY A 68 -11.09 0.11 4.02
N PHE A 69 -9.88 -0.37 4.29
CA PHE A 69 -9.43 -1.68 3.84
C PHE A 69 -10.27 -2.78 4.48
N ASP A 70 -10.67 -3.76 3.67
CA ASP A 70 -11.43 -4.94 4.07
C ASP A 70 -10.78 -6.21 3.51
N LEU A 71 -10.45 -7.15 4.40
CA LEU A 71 -9.72 -8.37 4.02
C LEU A 71 -10.56 -9.31 3.15
N ALA A 72 -11.88 -9.40 3.39
CA ALA A 72 -12.75 -10.26 2.60
C ALA A 72 -12.82 -9.75 1.15
N THR A 73 -12.95 -8.43 0.97
CA THR A 73 -12.91 -7.76 -0.33
C THR A 73 -11.56 -7.95 -1.01
N ALA A 74 -10.45 -7.91 -0.27
CA ALA A 74 -9.12 -8.17 -0.81
C ALA A 74 -8.95 -9.61 -1.31
N ILE A 75 -9.47 -10.59 -0.57
CA ILE A 75 -9.46 -12.00 -0.99
C ILE A 75 -10.32 -12.21 -2.24
N ASP A 76 -11.42 -11.47 -2.41
CA ASP A 76 -12.27 -11.58 -3.58
C ASP A 76 -11.63 -10.95 -4.83
N ARG A 77 -11.09 -9.72 -4.69
CA ARG A 77 -10.71 -8.86 -5.82
C ARG A 77 -9.26 -8.94 -6.27
N LEU A 78 -8.33 -9.32 -5.39
CA LEU A 78 -6.92 -9.39 -5.75
C LEU A 78 -6.57 -10.72 -6.41
N ASP A 79 -5.54 -10.75 -7.26
CA ASP A 79 -4.99 -12.01 -7.75
C ASP A 79 -4.19 -12.75 -6.66
N TYR A 80 -3.74 -13.97 -6.99
CA TYR A 80 -2.98 -14.80 -6.05
C TYR A 80 -1.69 -14.11 -5.56
N GLU A 81 -0.95 -13.46 -6.46
CA GLU A 81 0.33 -12.83 -6.14
C GLU A 81 0.13 -11.67 -5.15
N CYS A 82 -0.85 -10.80 -5.40
CA CYS A 82 -1.20 -9.69 -4.52
C CYS A 82 -1.74 -10.17 -3.16
N ARG A 83 -2.53 -11.24 -3.13
CA ARG A 83 -2.95 -11.86 -1.85
C ARG A 83 -1.74 -12.35 -1.04
N MET A 84 -0.73 -12.92 -1.72
CA MET A 84 0.49 -13.38 -1.05
C MET A 84 1.32 -12.23 -0.49
N LEU A 85 1.28 -11.04 -1.08
CA LEU A 85 1.90 -9.84 -0.50
C LEU A 85 1.23 -9.45 0.83
N ILE A 86 -0.11 -9.50 0.90
CA ILE A 86 -0.87 -9.25 2.13
C ILE A 86 -0.51 -10.31 3.20
N VAL A 87 -0.53 -11.59 2.83
CA VAL A 87 -0.18 -12.69 3.76
C VAL A 87 1.24 -12.53 4.28
N THR A 88 2.19 -12.23 3.41
CA THR A 88 3.60 -12.02 3.78
C THR A 88 3.74 -10.87 4.77
N HIS A 89 3.02 -9.76 4.56
CA HIS A 89 2.99 -8.66 5.52
C HIS A 89 2.35 -9.05 6.85
N ILE A 90 1.25 -9.80 6.86
CA ILE A 90 0.60 -10.25 8.11
C ILE A 90 1.56 -11.11 8.93
N LEU A 91 2.31 -12.02 8.29
CA LEU A 91 3.29 -12.88 8.93
C LEU A 91 4.55 -12.12 9.36
N ALA A 92 4.93 -11.07 8.63
CA ALA A 92 6.10 -10.24 8.90
C ALA A 92 5.76 -8.73 8.78
N PRO A 93 5.13 -8.12 9.80
CA PRO A 93 4.60 -6.77 9.70
C PRO A 93 5.68 -5.71 9.44
N ILE A 94 5.45 -4.90 8.40
CA ILE A 94 6.23 -3.70 8.09
C ILE A 94 5.67 -2.52 8.90
N ARG A 95 6.56 -1.70 9.47
CA ARG A 95 6.22 -0.49 10.23
C ARG A 95 7.09 0.67 9.71
N PRO A 96 6.67 1.31 8.60
CA PRO A 96 7.47 2.32 7.90
C PRO A 96 7.67 3.61 8.70
#